data_AF-A0A7S2RBB0-F1
#
_entry.id   AF-A0A7S2RBB0-F1
#
_cell.length_a   1.000
_cell.length_b   1.000
_cell.length_c   1.000
_cell.angle_alpha   90.00
_cell.angle_beta   90.00
_cell.angle_gamma   90.00
#
_symmetry.space_group_name_H-M   'P 1'
#
loop_
_entity.id
_entity.type
_entity.pdbx_description
1 polymer ?
#
loop_
_entity_poly.entity_id
_entity_poly.type
_entity_poly.pdbx_seq_one_letter_code
_entity_poly.pdbx_strand_id
1 'polypeptide(L)'
;APVLYSQNEVQTITTSSTNNQLGGTFIVKYDSHATPALSYQISASDMEAELRALPTISGDIRVMRKERVDLDVQATSNIGHIWTVHFGKSHQNAKDLEVSTDGGASFSLEESGGT
;
A
#
# COMPACT_ATOMS: atom_id res chain seq x y z
N ALA A 1 5.94 -29.46 14.43
CA ALA A 1 5.02 -29.14 13.33
C ALA A 1 5.07 -27.63 13.12
N PRO A 2 5.44 -27.14 11.92
CA PRO A 2 5.42 -25.70 11.66
C PRO A 2 3.98 -25.25 11.46
N VAL A 3 3.62 -24.13 12.10
CA VAL A 3 2.29 -23.52 12.01
C VAL A 3 2.12 -22.94 10.60
N LEU A 4 1.39 -23.64 9.74
CA LEU A 4 1.04 -23.15 8.41
C LEU A 4 -0.20 -22.27 8.56
N TYR A 5 -0.08 -21.02 8.11
CA TYR A 5 -1.16 -20.04 7.92
C TYR A 5 -1.66 -19.34 9.19
N SER A 6 -1.08 -18.18 9.54
CA SER A 6 -1.80 -17.01 10.14
C SER A 6 -0.81 -15.96 10.69
N GLN A 7 -0.04 -15.28 9.85
CA GLN A 7 0.75 -14.13 10.34
C GLN A 7 0.42 -12.79 9.66
N ASN A 8 -0.27 -12.78 8.52
CA ASN A 8 -0.45 -11.54 7.75
C ASN A 8 -1.92 -11.15 7.54
N GLU A 9 -2.75 -11.19 8.59
CA GLU A 9 -3.99 -10.37 8.59
C GLU A 9 -3.63 -8.88 8.51
N VAL A 10 -2.44 -8.47 8.94
CA VAL A 10 -1.99 -7.08 8.80
C VAL A 10 -0.82 -7.02 7.83
N GLN A 11 -0.94 -6.13 6.86
CA GLN A 11 0.05 -5.89 5.83
C GLN A 11 0.40 -4.41 5.82
N THR A 12 1.66 -4.10 5.55
CA THR A 12 2.12 -2.72 5.51
C THR A 12 2.84 -2.50 4.20
N ILE A 13 2.42 -1.48 3.46
CA ILE A 13 3.09 -1.04 2.25
C ILE A 13 3.60 0.38 2.45
N THR A 14 4.81 0.65 1.96
CA THR A 14 5.42 1.99 2.06
C THR A 14 5.47 2.63 0.67
N THR A 15 5.04 3.88 0.59
CA THR A 15 5.11 4.70 -0.63
C THR A 15 5.87 5.99 -0.31
N SER A 16 7.08 6.15 -0.82
CA SER A 16 7.86 7.39 -0.68
C SER A 16 7.83 8.20 -1.97
N SER A 17 7.96 9.52 -1.89
CA SER A 17 8.11 10.37 -3.07
C SER A 17 9.36 11.24 -2.92
N THR A 18 10.29 11.13 -3.88
CA THR A 18 11.59 11.81 -3.81
C THR A 18 11.54 13.28 -4.26
N ASN A 19 10.50 13.70 -4.99
CA ASN A 19 10.46 15.01 -5.63
C ASN A 19 9.46 16.01 -5.04
N ASN A 20 8.77 15.68 -3.93
CA ASN A 20 7.70 16.53 -3.38
C ASN A 20 6.68 16.96 -4.47
N GLN A 21 6.60 16.21 -5.57
CA GLN A 21 5.58 16.36 -6.59
C GLN A 21 4.33 15.76 -5.95
N LEU A 22 3.56 16.60 -5.26
CA LEU A 22 2.27 16.26 -4.65
C LEU A 22 1.26 15.63 -5.65
N GLY A 23 1.62 15.44 -6.92
CA GLY A 23 0.80 14.89 -8.00
C GLY A 23 1.21 13.50 -8.53
N GLY A 24 1.96 12.70 -7.76
CA GLY A 24 2.25 11.30 -8.13
C GLY A 24 1.03 10.38 -8.03
N THR A 25 1.10 9.22 -8.69
CA THR A 25 0.14 8.13 -8.52
C THR A 25 0.84 6.83 -8.19
N PHE A 26 0.19 5.96 -7.43
CA PHE A 26 0.66 4.62 -7.13
C PHE A 26 -0.45 3.60 -7.40
N ILE A 27 -0.06 2.38 -7.76
CA ILE A 27 -0.96 1.27 -8.02
C ILE A 27 -0.72 0.24 -6.93
N VAL A 28 -1.79 -0.29 -6.34
CA VAL A 28 -1.69 -1.36 -5.35
C VAL A 28 -2.24 -2.63 -5.97
N LYS A 29 -1.44 -3.68 -5.93
CA LYS A 29 -1.79 -4.99 -6.43
C LYS A 29 -1.99 -5.97 -5.28
N TYR A 30 -3.06 -6.72 -5.39
CA TYR A 30 -3.41 -7.79 -4.49
C TYR A 30 -3.74 -9.05 -5.29
N ASP A 31 -2.88 -10.05 -5.16
CA ASP A 31 -2.95 -11.31 -5.92
C ASP A 31 -2.91 -11.03 -7.44
N SER A 32 -3.98 -11.36 -8.16
CA SER A 32 -4.08 -11.25 -9.62
C SER A 32 -4.73 -9.94 -10.08
N HIS A 33 -5.14 -9.06 -9.15
CA HIS A 33 -5.85 -7.83 -9.45
C HIS A 33 -5.12 -6.61 -8.88
N ALA A 34 -5.12 -5.53 -9.64
CA ALA A 34 -4.55 -4.25 -9.22
C ALA A 34 -5.64 -3.18 -9.18
N THR A 35 -5.50 -2.24 -8.26
CA THR A 35 -6.31 -1.02 -8.23
C THR A 35 -5.97 -0.15 -9.44
N PRO A 36 -6.84 0.80 -9.82
CA PRO A 36 -6.43 1.89 -10.69
C PRO A 36 -5.29 2.71 -10.06
N ALA A 37 -4.69 3.59 -10.85
CA ALA A 37 -3.68 4.54 -10.38
C ALA A 37 -4.29 5.46 -9.31
N LEU A 38 -3.97 5.19 -8.04
CA LEU A 38 -4.41 5.94 -6.88
C LEU A 38 -3.53 7.19 -6.75
N SER A 39 -4.15 8.33 -6.49
CA SER A 39 -3.39 9.56 -6.23
C SER A 39 -2.55 9.39 -4.97
N TYR A 40 -1.32 9.91 -4.97
CA TYR A 40 -0.46 9.88 -3.77
C TYR A 40 -1.14 10.53 -2.54
N GLN A 41 -2.00 11.52 -2.78
CA GLN A 41 -2.76 12.24 -1.77
C GLN A 41 -4.06 11.55 -1.33
N ILE A 42 -4.37 10.36 -1.84
CA ILE A 42 -5.60 9.63 -1.53
C ILE A 42 -5.76 9.46 -0.02
N SER A 43 -7.00 9.45 0.47
CA SER A 43 -7.26 9.21 1.88
C SER A 43 -7.30 7.71 2.20
N ALA A 44 -7.02 7.33 3.44
CA ALA A 44 -7.13 5.94 3.91
C ALA A 44 -8.49 5.31 3.60
N SER A 45 -9.58 6.05 3.81
CA SER A 45 -10.94 5.58 3.52
C SER A 45 -11.20 5.35 2.03
N ASP A 46 -10.63 6.19 1.16
CA ASP A 46 -10.78 6.06 -0.29
C ASP A 46 -9.95 4.87 -0.80
N MET A 47 -8.71 4.73 -0.35
CA MET A 47 -7.86 3.58 -0.66
C MET A 47 -8.48 2.26 -0.15
N GLU A 48 -9.12 2.30 1.02
CA GLU A 48 -9.90 1.17 1.54
C GLU A 48 -11.06 0.82 0.62
N ALA A 49 -11.82 1.80 0.14
CA ALA A 49 -12.93 1.57 -0.78
C ALA A 49 -12.44 0.93 -2.10
N GLU A 50 -11.34 1.42 -2.66
CA GLU A 50 -10.74 0.91 -3.89
C GLU A 50 -10.24 -0.53 -3.73
N LEU A 51 -9.54 -0.83 -2.62
CA LEU A 51 -9.12 -2.19 -2.31
C LEU A 51 -10.33 -3.11 -2.06
N ARG A 52 -11.37 -2.63 -1.36
CA ARG A 52 -12.61 -3.37 -1.13
C ARG A 52 -13.39 -3.65 -2.41
N ALA A 53 -13.20 -2.85 -3.44
CA ALA A 53 -13.81 -3.07 -4.76
C ALA A 53 -13.13 -4.21 -5.54
N LEU A 54 -11.93 -4.65 -5.13
CA LEU A 54 -11.24 -5.75 -5.80
C LEU A 54 -11.95 -7.09 -5.53
N PRO A 55 -12.22 -7.90 -6.57
CA PRO A 55 -12.89 -9.20 -6.41
C PRO A 55 -12.05 -10.22 -5.62
N THR A 56 -10.74 -10.00 -5.54
CA THR A 56 -9.82 -10.82 -4.74
C THR A 56 -9.94 -10.56 -3.24
N ILE A 57 -10.47 -9.40 -2.83
CA ILE A 57 -10.65 -9.04 -1.43
C ILE A 57 -12.06 -9.45 -0.98
N SER A 58 -12.17 -10.69 -0.49
CA SER A 58 -13.41 -11.25 0.06
C SER A 58 -13.51 -11.00 1.58
N GLY A 59 -13.95 -9.80 2.00
CA GLY A 59 -14.25 -9.54 3.41
C GLY A 59 -14.07 -8.08 3.83
N ASP A 60 -14.15 -7.86 5.14
CA ASP A 60 -13.84 -6.56 5.74
C ASP A 60 -12.32 -6.33 5.67
N ILE A 61 -11.92 -5.16 5.16
CA ILE A 61 -10.54 -4.70 5.24
C ILE A 61 -10.53 -3.28 5.79
N ARG A 62 -9.44 -2.91 6.44
CA ARG A 62 -9.28 -1.60 7.05
C ARG A 62 -7.92 -1.01 6.72
N VAL A 63 -7.92 0.16 6.09
CA VAL A 63 -6.68 0.84 5.70
C VAL A 63 -6.38 1.99 6.65
N MET A 64 -5.12 2.13 7.04
CA MET A 64 -4.63 3.25 7.84
C MET A 64 -3.44 3.88 7.14
N ARG A 65 -3.49 5.20 6.96
CA ARG A 65 -2.38 6.00 6.43
C ARG A 65 -1.59 6.60 7.58
N LYS A 66 -0.27 6.47 7.53
CA LYS A 66 0.67 7.11 8.46
C LYS A 66 1.73 7.84 7.66
N GLU A 67 1.99 9.08 8.01
CA GLU A 67 3.08 9.84 7.38
C GLU A 67 4.42 9.27 7.86
N ARG A 68 5.26 8.92 6.89
CA ARG A 68 6.65 8.61 7.12
C ARG A 68 7.41 9.93 7.14
N VAL A 69 7.91 10.28 8.31
CA VAL A 69 8.77 11.43 8.50
C VAL A 69 10.16 10.88 8.76
N ASP A 70 10.96 10.71 7.69
CA ASP A 70 12.39 10.49 7.85
C ASP A 70 12.99 11.85 8.28
N LEU A 71 13.16 12.02 9.59
CA LEU A 71 13.85 13.16 10.19
C LEU A 71 15.37 13.02 9.99
N ASP A 72 15.83 12.93 8.75
CA ASP A 72 17.26 13.12 8.45
C ASP A 72 17.50 14.59 8.05
N VAL A 73 18.33 15.27 8.83
CA VAL A 73 18.50 16.74 8.84
C VAL A 73 19.09 17.31 7.55
N GLN A 74 19.45 16.48 6.55
CA GLN A 74 20.14 16.96 5.34
C GLN A 74 19.55 16.51 4.00
N ALA A 75 18.43 15.79 3.99
CA ALA A 75 17.78 15.39 2.75
C ALA A 75 16.41 16.06 2.62
N THR A 76 16.20 16.72 1.48
CA THR A 76 14.91 17.12 0.92
C THR A 76 13.77 16.28 1.49
N SER A 77 12.84 16.91 2.22
CA SER A 77 11.72 16.28 2.94
C SER A 77 11.19 15.06 2.19
N ASN A 78 11.66 13.86 2.53
CA ASN A 78 11.16 12.62 1.93
C ASN A 78 9.84 12.34 2.62
N ILE A 79 8.79 13.01 2.14
CA ILE A 79 7.44 12.76 2.59
C ILE A 79 7.05 11.39 2.02
N GLY A 80 6.90 10.43 2.92
CA GLY A 80 6.39 9.10 2.61
C GLY A 80 5.03 8.87 3.25
N HIS A 81 4.27 7.92 2.72
CA HIS A 81 3.07 7.39 3.33
C HIS A 81 3.25 5.90 3.55
N ILE A 82 3.09 5.48 4.81
CA ILE A 82 3.00 4.09 5.24
C ILE A 82 1.52 3.75 5.29
N TRP A 83 1.12 2.73 4.55
CA TRP A 83 -0.25 2.25 4.50
C TRP A 83 -0.32 0.90 5.19
N THR A 84 -1.09 0.82 6.26
CA THR A 84 -1.34 -0.43 6.97
C THR A 84 -2.72 -0.94 6.61
N VAL A 85 -2.78 -2.10 5.97
CA VAL A 85 -4.02 -2.78 5.57
C VAL A 85 -4.26 -3.96 6.50
N HIS A 86 -5.39 -3.93 7.19
CA HIS A 86 -5.86 -4.99 8.08
C HIS A 86 -6.96 -5.78 7.36
N PHE A 87 -6.72 -7.05 7.10
CA PHE A 87 -7.67 -8.00 6.57
C PHE A 87 -8.43 -8.63 7.73
N GLY A 88 -9.76 -8.68 7.67
CA GLY A 88 -10.56 -9.36 8.68
C GLY A 88 -10.38 -10.88 8.64
N LYS A 89 -10.78 -11.55 9.73
CA LYS A 89 -10.71 -13.01 9.98
C LYS A 89 -11.22 -13.93 8.85
N SER A 90 -11.94 -13.40 7.87
CA SER A 90 -12.36 -14.14 6.67
C SER A 90 -11.21 -14.45 5.72
N HIS A 91 -10.10 -13.71 5.78
CA HIS A 91 -8.92 -13.86 4.91
C HIS A 91 -7.88 -14.78 5.54
N GLN A 92 -8.23 -16.05 5.74
CA GLN A 92 -7.26 -17.07 6.13
C GLN A 92 -6.29 -17.28 4.95
N ASN A 93 -5.08 -16.71 5.05
CA ASN A 93 -4.04 -16.62 4.00
C ASN A 93 -4.21 -15.43 3.02
N ALA A 94 -4.28 -14.20 3.54
CA ALA A 94 -4.12 -13.00 2.72
C ALA A 94 -2.76 -13.01 1.98
N LYS A 95 -2.78 -12.66 0.69
CA LYS A 95 -1.57 -12.54 -0.15
C LYS A 95 -0.85 -11.23 0.09
N ASP A 96 0.45 -11.18 -0.14
CA ASP A 96 1.24 -9.95 0.01
C ASP A 96 0.68 -8.81 -0.86
N LEU A 97 0.46 -7.64 -0.26
CA LEU A 97 0.14 -6.41 -0.95
C LEU A 97 1.42 -5.84 -1.56
N GLU A 98 1.38 -5.62 -2.86
CA GLU A 98 2.47 -5.01 -3.58
C GLU A 98 2.03 -3.64 -4.06
N VAL A 99 2.92 -2.65 -4.00
CA VAL A 99 2.69 -1.32 -4.54
C VAL A 99 3.62 -1.08 -5.71
N SER A 100 3.21 -0.21 -6.64
CA SER A 100 3.98 0.27 -7.78
C SER A 100 3.85 1.77 -7.91
N THR A 101 4.97 2.47 -8.07
CA THR A 101 4.97 3.90 -8.37
C THR A 101 5.34 4.22 -9.82
N ASP A 102 5.80 3.22 -10.59
CA ASP A 102 6.18 3.35 -12.01
C ASP A 102 5.06 2.87 -12.96
N GLY A 103 3.81 3.21 -12.67
CA GLY A 103 2.67 2.82 -13.53
C GLY A 103 2.45 1.31 -13.68
N GLY A 104 2.97 0.50 -12.74
CA GLY A 104 2.82 -0.96 -12.74
C GLY A 104 3.97 -1.73 -13.39
N ALA A 105 5.11 -1.10 -13.66
CA ALA A 105 6.29 -1.81 -14.19
C ALA A 105 7.01 -2.67 -13.14
N SER A 106 6.95 -2.29 -11.86
CA SER A 106 7.60 -3.00 -10.74
C SER A 106 6.71 -2.94 -9.51
N PHE A 107 6.56 -4.08 -8.83
CA PHE A 107 5.69 -4.27 -7.67
C PHE A 107 6.55 -4.71 -6.49
N SER A 108 6.50 -3.98 -5.37
CA SER A 108 7.21 -4.32 -4.13
C SER A 108 6.40 -3.94 -2.90
N LEU A 109 6.73 -4.48 -1.72
CA LEU A 109 6.13 -4.05 -0.44
C LEU A 109 6.50 -2.60 -0.07
N GLU A 110 7.63 -2.10 -0.58
CA GLU A 110 8.08 -0.73 -0.40
C GLU A 110 8.55 -0.19 -1.74
N GLU A 111 7.87 0.83 -2.25
CA GLU A 111 8.27 1.51 -3.47
C GLU A 111 8.55 2.99 -3.19
N SER A 112 9.57 3.49 -3.88
CA SER A 112 9.89 4.90 -3.91
C SER A 112 9.53 5.46 -5.28
N GLY A 113 8.53 6.34 -5.31
CA GLY A 113 8.08 7.02 -6.50
C GLY A 113 9.06 8.11 -6.91
N GLY A 114 9.79 7.85 -7.99
CA GLY A 114 10.61 8.83 -8.68
C GLY A 114 10.26 8.85 -10.16
N THR A 115 9.50 9.87 -10.58
CA THR A 115 9.52 10.36 -11.96
C THR A 115 9.51 11.89 -11.96
#